data_AF-A0A2S7KP68-F1
#
_entry.id   AF-A0A2S7KP68-F1
#
_cell.length_a   1.000
_cell.length_b   1.000
_cell.length_c   1.000
_cell.angle_alpha   90.00
_cell.angle_beta   90.00
_cell.angle_gamma   90.00
#
_symmetry.space_group_name_H-M   'P 1'
#
loop_
_entity.id
_entity.type
_entity.pdbx_description
1 polymer ?
#
loop_
_entity_poly.entity_id
_entity_poly.type
_entity_poly.pdbx_seq_one_letter_code
_entity_poly.pdbx_strand_id
1 'polypeptide(L)'
;MISFTSYGQNSPEAVVQAQLESYNRGDLDAFMATFDPQVIFTDASGEITMQGAEAVRERYKSYFEASPNLHSEIQTRIVQGDFVIDHEHITGRYGNPEIYELVLVFRVKLGKIVRVTVYGK
;
A
#
# COMPACT_ATOMS: atom_id res chain seq x y z
N MET A 1 11.39 8.27 -33.03
CA MET A 1 12.10 8.35 -31.73
C MET A 1 11.08 8.13 -30.64
N ILE A 2 11.12 7.00 -29.96
CA ILE A 2 10.25 6.71 -28.81
C ILE A 2 10.96 7.32 -27.60
N SER A 3 10.37 8.35 -27.01
CA SER A 3 10.91 9.00 -25.81
C SER A 3 10.77 8.05 -24.62
N PHE A 4 11.90 7.60 -24.09
CA PHE A 4 11.94 6.97 -22.78
C PHE A 4 11.92 8.07 -21.73
N THR A 5 10.77 8.24 -21.07
CA THR A 5 10.70 9.08 -19.86
C THR A 5 11.58 8.43 -18.79
N SER A 6 12.57 9.18 -18.31
CA SER A 6 13.44 8.79 -17.20
C SER A 6 12.60 8.58 -15.93
N TYR A 7 12.49 7.34 -15.45
CA TYR A 7 11.86 6.98 -14.17
C TYR A 7 12.82 7.22 -12.99
N GLY A 8 13.50 8.37 -12.99
CA GLY A 8 14.63 8.62 -12.11
C GLY A 8 14.29 8.92 -10.64
N GLN A 9 13.05 9.21 -10.26
CA GLN A 9 12.70 9.56 -8.87
C GLN A 9 11.30 9.12 -8.39
N ASN A 10 10.45 8.49 -9.21
CA ASN A 10 9.09 8.08 -8.80
C ASN A 10 8.56 6.91 -9.66
N SER A 11 9.31 5.82 -9.78
CA SER A 11 8.74 4.61 -10.40
C SER A 11 7.57 4.10 -9.54
N PRO A 12 6.55 3.45 -10.12
CA PRO A 12 5.47 2.81 -9.35
C PRO A 12 6.01 1.91 -8.23
N GLU A 13 7.03 1.13 -8.54
CA GLU A 13 7.74 0.31 -7.56
C GLU A 13 8.31 1.12 -6.40
N ALA A 14 9.02 2.23 -6.67
CA ALA A 14 9.60 3.06 -5.62
C ALA A 14 8.55 3.70 -4.72
N VAL A 15 7.40 4.11 -5.27
CA VAL A 15 6.29 4.67 -4.48
C VAL A 15 5.71 3.62 -3.54
N VAL A 16 5.47 2.40 -4.04
CA VAL A 16 4.92 1.30 -3.21
C VAL A 16 5.98 0.81 -2.22
N GLN A 17 7.26 0.82 -2.58
CA GLN A 17 8.34 0.53 -1.64
C GLN A 17 8.38 1.53 -0.47
N ALA A 18 8.27 2.83 -0.73
CA ALA A 18 8.19 3.85 0.31
C ALA A 18 6.94 3.67 1.20
N GLN A 19 5.83 3.22 0.62
CA GLN A 19 4.60 2.89 1.35
C GLN A 19 4.80 1.71 2.30
N LEU A 20 5.43 0.62 1.84
CA LEU A 20 5.77 -0.53 2.69
C LEU A 20 6.70 -0.13 3.84
N GLU A 21 7.75 0.63 3.55
CA GLU A 21 8.72 1.03 4.55
C GLU A 21 8.13 1.95 5.63
N SER A 22 7.25 2.88 5.24
CA SER A 22 6.52 3.71 6.19
C SER A 22 5.50 2.91 7.00
N TYR A 23 4.82 1.95 6.38
CA TYR A 23 3.95 1.00 7.07
C TYR A 23 4.73 0.22 8.15
N ASN A 24 5.88 -0.35 7.80
CA ASN A 24 6.71 -1.13 8.73
C ASN A 24 7.35 -0.29 9.84
N ARG A 25 7.43 1.03 9.67
CA ARG A 25 7.85 1.96 10.74
C ARG A 25 6.68 2.49 11.57
N GLY A 26 5.43 2.19 11.20
CA GLY A 26 4.24 2.82 11.80
C GLY A 26 4.18 4.33 11.57
N ASP A 27 4.86 4.83 10.53
CA ASP A 27 4.98 6.26 10.23
C ASP A 27 3.78 6.71 9.39
N LEU A 28 2.71 7.13 10.09
CA LEU A 28 1.44 7.51 9.46
C LEU A 28 1.60 8.66 8.45
N ASP A 29 2.46 9.64 8.72
CA ASP A 29 2.59 10.80 7.84
C ASP A 29 3.35 10.44 6.56
N ALA A 30 4.44 9.67 6.68
CA ALA A 30 5.15 9.15 5.50
C ALA A 30 4.27 8.17 4.70
N PHE A 31 3.48 7.33 5.37
CA PHE A 31 2.53 6.42 4.73
C PHE A 31 1.47 7.19 3.95
N MET A 32 0.84 8.20 4.56
CA MET A 32 -0.17 9.00 3.88
C MET A 32 0.41 9.82 2.72
N ALA A 33 1.70 10.17 2.77
CA ALA A 33 2.37 10.89 1.68
C ALA A 33 2.49 10.07 0.38
N THR A 34 2.31 8.75 0.40
CA THR A 34 2.35 7.94 -0.84
C THR A 34 1.03 7.89 -1.58
N PHE A 35 -0.07 8.31 -0.96
CA PHE A 35 -1.42 8.21 -1.54
C PHE A 35 -1.85 9.51 -2.24
N ASP A 36 -2.69 9.33 -3.26
CA ASP A 36 -3.44 10.42 -3.86
C ASP A 36 -4.58 10.88 -2.91
N PRO A 37 -4.92 12.18 -2.85
CA PRO A 37 -6.03 12.67 -2.03
C PRO A 37 -7.38 11.97 -2.29
N GLN A 38 -7.60 11.45 -3.50
CA GLN A 38 -8.80 10.74 -3.94
C GLN A 38 -8.60 9.22 -4.06
N VAL A 39 -7.59 8.65 -3.39
CA VAL A 39 -7.31 7.20 -3.45
C VAL A 39 -8.55 6.36 -3.15
N ILE A 40 -8.71 5.26 -3.87
CA ILE A 40 -9.80 4.28 -3.64
C ILE A 40 -9.20 2.95 -3.21
N PHE A 41 -9.71 2.36 -2.14
CA PHE A 41 -9.44 0.98 -1.75
C PHE A 41 -10.66 0.12 -2.07
N THR A 42 -10.41 -1.05 -2.66
CA THR A 42 -11.46 -2.06 -2.86
C THR A 42 -11.06 -3.44 -2.38
N ASP A 43 -12.04 -4.28 -2.12
CA ASP A 43 -11.83 -5.71 -1.89
C ASP A 43 -11.82 -6.51 -3.21
N ALA A 44 -11.76 -7.84 -3.09
CA ALA A 44 -11.76 -8.77 -4.22
C ALA A 44 -13.07 -8.79 -5.03
N SER A 45 -14.20 -8.37 -4.44
CA SER A 45 -15.49 -8.24 -5.14
C SER A 45 -15.59 -6.93 -5.94
N GLY A 46 -14.71 -5.98 -5.65
CA GLY A 46 -14.72 -4.64 -6.22
C GLY A 46 -15.48 -3.62 -5.39
N GLU A 47 -15.97 -4.00 -4.21
CA GLU A 47 -16.63 -3.09 -3.27
C GLU A 47 -15.62 -2.07 -2.73
N ILE A 48 -16.05 -0.80 -2.62
CA ILE A 48 -15.23 0.27 -2.05
C ILE A 48 -15.22 0.15 -0.53
N THR A 49 -14.05 -0.11 0.03
CA THR A 49 -13.86 -0.25 1.49
C THR A 49 -13.34 1.03 2.13
N MET A 50 -12.59 1.85 1.39
CA MET A 50 -12.18 3.20 1.80
C MET A 50 -12.08 4.11 0.58
N GLN A 51 -12.44 5.38 0.75
CA GLN A 51 -12.38 6.38 -0.31
C GLN A 51 -11.84 7.71 0.23
N GLY A 52 -10.82 8.23 -0.43
CA GLY A 52 -10.13 9.47 -0.07
C GLY A 52 -9.10 9.29 1.04
N ALA A 53 -8.14 10.22 1.07
CA ALA A 53 -7.01 10.16 2.01
C ALA A 53 -7.45 10.28 3.48
N GLU A 54 -8.56 10.98 3.77
CA GLU A 54 -9.07 11.13 5.14
C GLU A 54 -9.52 9.78 5.73
N ALA A 55 -10.34 9.02 5.00
CA ALA A 55 -10.80 7.71 5.42
C ALA A 55 -9.64 6.72 5.63
N VAL A 56 -8.64 6.76 4.74
CA VAL A 56 -7.43 5.94 4.88
C VAL A 56 -6.65 6.35 6.13
N ARG A 57 -6.45 7.66 6.35
CA ARG A 57 -5.69 8.16 7.51
C ARG A 57 -6.36 7.77 8.83
N GLU A 58 -7.67 7.91 8.95
CA GLU A 58 -8.41 7.54 10.16
C GLU A 58 -8.28 6.05 10.47
N ARG A 59 -8.45 5.20 9.46
CA ARG A 59 -8.32 3.74 9.59
C ARG A 59 -6.92 3.33 10.02
N TYR A 60 -5.89 3.85 9.34
CA TYR A 60 -4.50 3.47 9.58
C TYR A 60 -3.94 4.06 10.87
N LYS A 61 -4.40 5.24 11.30
CA LYS A 61 -4.06 5.78 12.63
C LYS A 61 -4.43 4.78 13.73
N SER A 62 -5.69 4.37 13.76
CA SER A 62 -6.20 3.41 14.74
C SER A 62 -5.47 2.06 14.64
N TYR A 63 -5.15 1.63 13.41
CA TYR A 63 -4.51 0.35 13.17
C TYR A 63 -3.04 0.31 13.65
N PHE A 64 -2.26 1.36 13.38
CA PHE A 64 -0.88 1.48 13.85
C PHE A 64 -0.80 1.63 15.37
N GLU A 65 -1.68 2.44 15.97
CA GLU A 65 -1.76 2.57 17.44
C GLU A 65 -2.05 1.22 18.12
N ALA A 66 -2.91 0.40 17.51
CA ALA A 66 -3.27 -0.92 18.03
C ALA A 66 -2.28 -2.05 17.68
N SER A 67 -1.30 -1.80 16.81
CA SER A 67 -0.38 -2.82 16.28
C SER A 67 1.08 -2.34 16.35
N PRO A 68 1.68 -2.16 17.54
CA PRO A 68 3.03 -1.59 17.68
C PRO A 68 4.15 -2.47 17.10
N ASN A 69 3.90 -3.77 16.93
CA ASN A 69 4.83 -4.74 16.35
C ASN A 69 4.47 -5.12 14.90
N LEU A 70 3.65 -4.29 14.24
CA LEU A 70 3.17 -4.56 12.89
C LEU A 70 4.32 -4.61 11.89
N HIS A 71 4.37 -5.67 11.09
CA HIS A 71 5.36 -5.84 10.05
C HIS A 71 4.76 -6.55 8.84
N SER A 72 4.95 -5.99 7.66
CA SER A 72 4.65 -6.61 6.38
C SER A 72 5.94 -6.96 5.64
N GLU A 73 6.03 -8.20 5.16
CA GLU A 73 7.12 -8.70 4.34
C GLU A 73 6.60 -9.09 2.96
N ILE A 74 7.22 -8.55 1.91
CA ILE A 74 6.92 -8.91 0.52
C ILE A 74 7.57 -10.25 0.20
N GLN A 75 6.73 -11.24 -0.11
CA GLN A 75 7.16 -12.55 -0.58
C GLN A 75 7.44 -12.53 -2.09
N THR A 76 6.65 -11.77 -2.84
CA THR A 76 6.82 -11.62 -4.29
C THR A 76 6.25 -10.28 -4.73
N ARG A 77 6.97 -9.60 -5.63
CA ARG A 77 6.52 -8.37 -6.30
C ARG A 77 6.51 -8.54 -7.81
N ILE A 78 5.47 -8.03 -8.45
CA ILE A 78 5.37 -7.88 -9.91
C ILE A 78 5.15 -6.41 -10.23
N VAL A 79 5.91 -5.87 -11.18
CA VAL A 79 5.76 -4.49 -11.66
C VAL A 79 5.44 -4.49 -13.14
N GLN A 80 4.35 -3.84 -13.53
CA GLN A 80 3.92 -3.75 -14.93
C GLN A 80 3.28 -2.40 -15.23
N GLY A 81 4.01 -1.51 -15.92
CA GLY A 81 3.56 -0.16 -16.20
C GLY A 81 3.25 0.59 -14.90
N ASP A 82 2.01 1.05 -14.74
CA ASP A 82 1.53 1.76 -13.55
C ASP A 82 1.13 0.85 -12.38
N PHE A 83 1.23 -0.47 -12.56
CA PHE A 83 0.77 -1.44 -11.57
C PHE A 83 1.94 -2.06 -10.81
N VAL A 84 1.73 -2.24 -9.51
CA VAL A 84 2.58 -3.04 -8.62
C VAL A 84 1.68 -4.04 -7.92
N ILE A 85 2.10 -5.30 -7.88
CA ILE A 85 1.36 -6.38 -7.24
C ILE A 85 2.28 -7.02 -6.22
N ASP A 86 1.86 -6.98 -4.96
CA ASP A 86 2.64 -7.53 -3.85
C ASP A 86 1.87 -8.68 -3.19
N HIS A 87 2.53 -9.83 -3.06
CA HIS A 87 2.13 -10.91 -2.17
C HIS A 87 2.84 -10.71 -0.84
N GLU A 88 2.08 -10.52 0.23
CA GLU A 88 2.60 -10.08 1.53
C GLU A 88 2.20 -11.03 2.67
N HIS A 89 3.13 -11.15 3.61
CA HIS A 89 2.89 -11.72 4.93
C HIS A 89 2.93 -10.61 5.98
N ILE A 90 1.81 -10.41 6.68
CA ILE A 90 1.72 -9.42 7.75
C ILE A 90 1.69 -10.12 9.10
N THR A 91 2.53 -9.67 10.03
CA THR A 91 2.61 -10.14 11.41
C THR A 91 2.39 -9.00 12.41
N GLY A 92 2.09 -9.32 13.67
CA GLY A 92 1.97 -8.33 14.75
C GLY A 92 0.67 -7.50 14.73
N ARG A 93 -0.29 -7.87 13.87
CA ARG A 93 -1.60 -7.21 13.75
C ARG A 93 -2.38 -7.36 15.05
N TYR A 94 -2.73 -6.25 15.70
CA TYR A 94 -3.48 -6.27 16.98
C TYR A 94 -2.86 -7.17 18.05
N GLY A 95 -1.54 -7.33 18.05
CA GLY A 95 -0.83 -8.25 18.94
C GLY A 95 -1.00 -9.75 18.61
N ASN A 96 -1.66 -10.11 17.51
CA ASN A 96 -1.76 -11.49 17.04
C ASN A 96 -0.40 -11.92 16.41
N PRO A 97 0.19 -13.05 16.87
CA PRO A 97 1.42 -13.59 16.28
C PRO A 97 1.20 -14.34 14.96
N GLU A 98 -0.04 -14.64 14.56
CA GLU A 98 -0.34 -15.33 13.31
C GLU A 98 0.00 -14.49 12.08
N ILE A 99 0.45 -15.16 11.02
CA ILE A 99 0.69 -14.56 9.72
C ILE A 99 -0.65 -14.33 9.03
N TYR A 100 -0.89 -13.08 8.66
CA TYR A 100 -1.97 -12.70 7.77
C TYR A 100 -1.43 -12.56 6.34
N GLU A 101 -1.87 -13.45 5.46
CA GLU A 101 -1.43 -13.49 4.07
C GLU A 101 -2.44 -12.78 3.16
N LEU A 102 -1.94 -11.94 2.25
CA LEU A 102 -2.76 -11.26 1.26
C LEU A 102 -2.00 -10.92 -0.02
N VAL A 103 -2.74 -10.55 -1.06
CA VAL A 103 -2.21 -9.89 -2.26
C VAL A 103 -2.77 -8.46 -2.34
N LEU A 104 -1.89 -7.50 -2.59
CA LEU A 104 -2.24 -6.11 -2.88
C LEU A 104 -1.96 -5.81 -4.35
N VAL A 105 -2.93 -5.18 -5.02
CA VAL A 105 -2.75 -4.63 -6.36
C VAL A 105 -2.83 -3.11 -6.26
N PHE A 106 -1.69 -2.45 -6.45
CA PHE A 106 -1.56 -1.01 -6.47
C PHE A 106 -1.62 -0.48 -7.90
N ARG A 107 -2.28 0.67 -8.08
CA ARG A 107 -2.11 1.50 -9.27
C ARG A 107 -1.50 2.83 -8.87
N VAL A 108 -0.37 3.17 -9.49
CA VAL A 108 0.37 4.41 -9.24
C VAL A 108 0.25 5.34 -10.44
N LYS A 109 -0.05 6.62 -10.20
CA LYS A 109 -0.09 7.66 -11.22
C LYS A 109 0.58 8.90 -10.68
N LEU A 110 1.43 9.54 -11.49
CA LEU A 110 2.11 10.79 -11.14
C LEU A 110 2.81 10.74 -9.76
N GLY A 111 3.41 9.59 -9.42
CA GLY A 111 4.10 9.38 -8.16
C GLY A 111 3.21 9.14 -6.93
N LYS A 112 1.91 8.85 -7.13
CA LYS A 112 0.93 8.61 -6.06
C LYS A 112 0.15 7.33 -6.28
N ILE A 113 -0.12 6.60 -5.21
CA ILE A 113 -1.04 5.46 -5.23
C ILE A 113 -2.47 6.02 -5.34
N VAL A 114 -3.11 5.73 -6.48
CA VAL A 114 -4.50 6.18 -6.76
C VAL A 114 -5.52 5.08 -6.50
N ARG A 115 -5.10 3.81 -6.48
CA ARG A 115 -5.98 2.69 -6.16
C ARG A 115 -5.21 1.55 -5.51
N VAL A 116 -5.86 0.89 -4.55
CA VAL A 116 -5.42 -0.37 -3.95
C VAL A 116 -6.57 -1.37 -4.02
N THR A 117 -6.32 -2.56 -4.54
CA THR A 117 -7.25 -3.68 -4.41
C THR A 117 -6.64 -4.71 -3.48
N VAL A 118 -7.40 -5.14 -2.48
CA VAL A 118 -6.97 -6.09 -1.45
C VAL A 118 -7.60 -7.45 -1.71
N TYR A 119 -6.77 -8.48 -1.80
CA TYR A 119 -7.15 -9.88 -1.87
C TYR A 119 -6.60 -10.60 -0.64
N GLY A 120 -7.35 -10.58 0.45
CA GLY A 120 -7.01 -11.28 1.69
C GLY A 120 -8.01 -12.38 2.00
N LYS A 121 -7.57 -13.40 2.73
CA LYS A 121 -8.47 -14.34 3.41
C LYS A 121 -8.95 -13.81 4.76
#